data_AF-A0A6P0TAI0-F1
#
_entry.id   AF-A0A6P0TAI0-F1
#
_cell.length_a   1.000
_cell.length_b   1.000
_cell.length_c   1.000
_cell.angle_alpha   90.00
_cell.angle_beta   90.00
_cell.angle_gamma   90.00
#
_symmetry.space_group_name_H-M   'P 1'
#
loop_
_entity.id
_entity.type
_entity.pdbx_description
1 polymer ?
#
loop_
_entity_poly.entity_id
_entity_poly.type
_entity_poly.pdbx_seq_one_letter_code
_entity_poly.pdbx_strand_id
1 'polypeptide(L)'
;MDIINDFQNGLTISQISATFHNTLIAGFSQIMQTLSRSYPATQQVVLTGGCFQNYYLLTNMVKALESLRFSVGWHHQIPPNDGGIAVGQIMAVLRQHYS
;
A
#
# COMPACT_ATOMS: atom_id res chain seq x y z
N MET A 1 -15.67 5.49 4.81
CA MET A 1 -14.76 6.45 5.46
C MET A 1 -15.09 7.81 4.92
N ASP A 2 -15.49 8.74 5.79
CA ASP A 2 -15.76 10.13 5.41
C ASP A 2 -14.85 11.02 6.25
N ILE A 3 -13.70 11.35 5.67
CA ILE A 3 -12.60 12.06 6.34
C ILE A 3 -13.06 13.42 6.91
N ILE A 4 -14.02 14.06 6.26
CA ILE A 4 -14.54 15.37 6.69
C ILE A 4 -15.38 15.20 7.95
N ASN A 5 -16.22 14.17 7.99
CA ASN A 5 -17.06 13.87 9.15
C ASN A 5 -16.21 13.37 10.34
N ASP A 6 -15.17 12.58 10.08
CA ASP A 6 -14.27 12.05 11.11
C ASP A 6 -13.46 13.15 11.81
N PHE A 7 -13.02 14.18 11.06
CA PHE A 7 -12.37 15.36 11.63
C PHE A 7 -13.32 16.20 12.49
N GLN A 8 -14.58 16.35 12.05
CA GLN A 8 -15.61 17.08 12.80
C GLN A 8 -16.02 16.35 14.10
N ASN A 9 -15.87 15.02 14.15
CA ASN A 9 -16.16 14.20 15.33
C ASN A 9 -15.00 14.14 16.36
N GLY A 10 -13.94 14.94 16.18
CA GLY A 10 -12.84 15.06 17.14
C GLY A 10 -11.84 13.90 17.13
N LEU A 11 -11.82 13.08 16.08
CA LEU A 11 -10.80 12.05 15.92
C LEU A 11 -9.43 12.68 15.68
N THR A 12 -8.40 12.09 16.27
CA THR A 12 -7.02 12.52 16.06
C THR A 12 -6.59 12.24 14.62
N ILE A 13 -5.68 13.05 14.08
CA ILE A 13 -5.09 12.84 12.74
C ILE A 13 -4.49 11.43 12.61
N SER A 14 -3.93 10.89 13.69
CA SER A 14 -3.41 9.51 13.76
C SER A 14 -4.51 8.46 13.54
N GLN A 15 -5.68 8.63 14.14
CA GLN A 15 -6.81 7.71 13.95
C GLN A 15 -7.38 7.77 12.53
N ILE A 16 -7.47 8.95 11.95
CA ILE A 16 -7.92 9.14 10.56
C ILE A 16 -6.91 8.50 9.60
N SER A 17 -5.62 8.75 9.80
CA SER A 17 -4.53 8.15 9.01
C SER A 17 -4.53 6.61 9.11
N ALA A 18 -4.63 6.06 10.31
CA ALA A 18 -4.70 4.60 10.51
C ALA A 18 -5.93 3.99 9.82
N THR A 19 -7.09 4.62 9.93
CA THR A 19 -8.33 4.16 9.28
C THR A 19 -8.22 4.18 7.76
N PHE A 20 -7.59 5.22 7.20
CA PHE A 20 -7.31 5.31 5.78
C PHE A 20 -6.37 4.18 5.32
N HIS A 21 -5.26 3.97 6.02
CA HIS A 21 -4.31 2.91 5.70
C HIS A 21 -4.96 1.52 5.77
N ASN A 22 -5.78 1.26 6.79
CA ASN A 22 -6.50 -0.01 6.93
C ASN A 22 -7.52 -0.23 5.81
N THR A 23 -8.19 0.84 5.36
CA THR A 23 -9.10 0.78 4.21
C THR A 23 -8.35 0.40 2.93
N LEU A 24 -7.17 0.97 2.70
CA LEU A 24 -6.33 0.60 1.56
C LEU A 24 -5.88 -0.86 1.62
N ILE A 25 -5.40 -1.32 2.79
CA ILE A 25 -4.95 -2.71 2.97
C ILE A 25 -6.09 -3.70 2.68
N ALA A 26 -7.29 -3.43 3.19
CA ALA A 26 -8.46 -4.26 2.94
C ALA A 26 -8.82 -4.31 1.45
N GLY A 27 -8.88 -3.16 0.77
CA GLY A 27 -9.19 -3.08 -0.65
C GLY A 27 -8.17 -3.83 -1.52
N PHE A 28 -6.88 -3.61 -1.28
CA PHE A 28 -5.81 -4.33 -2.00
C PHE A 28 -5.87 -5.83 -1.77
N SER A 29 -6.09 -6.27 -0.53
CA SER A 29 -6.21 -7.68 -0.19
C SER A 29 -7.37 -8.35 -0.92
N GLN A 30 -8.50 -7.66 -1.06
CA GLN A 30 -9.68 -8.16 -1.77
C GLN A 30 -9.43 -8.28 -3.28
N ILE A 31 -8.79 -7.28 -3.88
CA ILE A 31 -8.38 -7.32 -5.28
C ILE A 31 -7.42 -8.49 -5.51
N MET A 32 -6.44 -8.67 -4.63
CA MET A 32 -5.44 -9.72 -4.78
C MET A 32 -6.03 -11.12 -4.61
N GLN A 33 -6.96 -11.30 -3.67
CA GLN A 33 -7.70 -12.55 -3.54
C GLN A 33 -8.55 -12.86 -4.78
N THR A 34 -9.11 -11.83 -5.44
CA THR A 34 -9.86 -12.03 -6.68
C THR A 34 -8.92 -12.44 -7.81
N LEU A 35 -7.78 -11.76 -7.94
CA LEU A 35 -6.79 -12.08 -8.96
C LEU A 35 -6.15 -13.45 -8.78
N SER A 36 -5.90 -13.91 -7.55
CA SER A 36 -5.32 -15.25 -7.32
C SER A 36 -6.25 -16.38 -7.75
N ARG A 37 -7.57 -16.17 -7.75
CA ARG A 37 -8.53 -17.15 -8.29
C ARG A 37 -8.43 -17.25 -9.80
N SER A 38 -8.22 -16.12 -10.49
CA SER A 38 -8.07 -16.08 -11.95
C SER A 38 -6.67 -16.51 -12.40
N TYR A 39 -5.65 -16.29 -11.58
CA TYR A 39 -4.24 -16.54 -11.89
C TYR A 39 -3.54 -17.28 -10.74
N PRO A 40 -3.85 -18.58 -10.51
CA PRO A 40 -3.35 -19.33 -9.36
C PRO A 40 -1.83 -19.54 -9.35
N ALA A 41 -1.17 -19.43 -10.50
CA ALA A 41 0.28 -19.50 -10.62
C ALA A 41 1.01 -18.22 -10.16
N THR A 42 0.29 -17.09 -10.02
CA THR A 42 0.87 -15.80 -9.66
C THR A 42 0.74 -15.57 -8.16
N GLN A 43 1.72 -16.06 -7.41
CA GLN A 43 1.78 -15.90 -5.95
C GLN A 43 2.85 -14.91 -5.48
N GLN A 44 3.57 -14.26 -6.39
CA GLN A 44 4.58 -13.28 -6.03
C GLN A 44 4.04 -11.86 -6.22
N VAL A 45 4.19 -11.02 -5.19
CA VAL A 45 3.80 -9.61 -5.20
C VAL A 45 5.02 -8.77 -4.82
N VAL A 46 5.26 -7.70 -5.55
CA VAL A 46 6.31 -6.73 -5.20
C VAL A 46 5.65 -5.40 -4.84
N LEU A 47 5.83 -4.96 -3.59
CA LEU A 47 5.38 -3.66 -3.11
C LEU A 47 6.44 -2.61 -3.44
N THR A 48 6.03 -1.61 -4.22
CA THR A 48 6.92 -0.54 -4.69
C THR A 48 6.23 0.82 -4.61
N GLY A 49 7.01 1.89 -4.64
CA GLY A 49 6.52 3.26 -4.58
C GLY A 49 6.58 3.86 -3.17
N GLY A 50 6.65 5.20 -3.10
CA GLY A 50 6.85 5.95 -1.85
C GLY A 50 5.77 5.74 -0.78
N CYS A 51 4.58 5.27 -1.18
CA CYS A 51 3.51 4.91 -0.25
C CYS A 51 3.95 3.80 0.74
N PHE A 52 4.76 2.85 0.27
CA PHE A 52 5.31 1.77 1.09
C PHE A 52 6.61 2.16 1.84
N GLN A 53 7.01 3.43 1.85
CA GLN A 53 7.98 3.95 2.83
C GLN A 53 7.32 4.19 4.20
N ASN A 54 6.00 4.32 4.26
CA ASN A 54 5.27 4.37 5.52
C ASN A 54 5.33 2.98 6.20
N TYR A 55 6.05 2.90 7.32
CA TYR A 55 6.28 1.65 8.05
C TYR A 55 4.97 0.94 8.44
N TYR A 56 3.95 1.70 8.87
CA TYR A 56 2.65 1.15 9.24
C TYR A 56 1.95 0.51 8.04
N LEU A 57 1.89 1.21 6.91
CA LEU A 57 1.25 0.68 5.71
C LEU A 57 2.00 -0.53 5.15
N LEU A 58 3.33 -0.45 5.04
CA LEU A 58 4.17 -1.53 4.53
C LEU A 58 4.01 -2.80 5.37
N THR A 59 4.22 -2.70 6.69
CA THR A 59 4.20 -3.88 7.56
C THR A 59 2.82 -4.54 7.61
N ASN A 60 1.74 -3.77 7.65
CA ASN A 60 0.40 -4.34 7.66
C ASN A 60 -0.04 -4.87 6.29
N MET A 61 0.39 -4.26 5.19
CA MET A 61 0.13 -4.79 3.84
C MET A 61 0.86 -6.11 3.61
N VAL A 62 2.14 -6.20 3.98
CA VAL A 62 2.92 -7.46 3.88
C VAL A 62 2.22 -8.58 4.63
N LYS A 63 1.86 -8.34 5.91
CA LYS A 63 1.12 -9.33 6.72
C LYS A 63 -0.19 -9.77 6.08
N ALA A 64 -0.97 -8.82 5.54
CA ALA A 64 -2.25 -9.13 4.92
C ALA A 64 -2.07 -10.02 3.67
N LEU A 65 -1.10 -9.70 2.80
CA LEU A 65 -0.82 -10.47 1.59
C LEU A 65 -0.19 -11.84 1.89
N GLU A 66 0.70 -11.94 2.87
CA GLU A 66 1.25 -13.23 3.32
C GLU A 66 0.16 -14.15 3.90
N SER A 67 -0.82 -13.59 4.61
CA SER A 67 -1.98 -14.36 5.10
C SER A 67 -2.82 -14.97 3.96
N LEU A 68 -2.78 -14.33 2.78
CA LEU A 68 -3.39 -14.79 1.54
C LEU A 68 -2.46 -15.72 0.72
N ARG A 69 -1.33 -16.16 1.31
CA ARG A 69 -0.32 -17.04 0.70
C ARG A 69 0.47 -16.42 -0.45
N PHE A 70 0.55 -15.09 -0.52
CA PHE A 70 1.49 -14.43 -1.43
C PHE A 70 2.90 -14.35 -0.83
N SER A 71 3.92 -14.51 -1.66
CA SER A 71 5.30 -14.16 -1.37
C SER A 71 5.52 -12.68 -1.70
N VAL A 72 5.85 -11.86 -0.70
CA VAL A 72 5.91 -10.41 -0.84
C VAL A 72 7.36 -9.91 -0.82
N GLY A 73 7.76 -9.14 -1.82
CA GLY A 73 9.04 -8.42 -1.86
C GLY A 73 8.84 -6.91 -1.81
N TRP A 74 9.80 -6.15 -1.27
CA TRP A 74 9.80 -4.68 -1.29
C TRP A 74 11.22 -4.10 -1.28
N HIS A 75 11.38 -2.85 -1.72
CA HIS A 75 12.68 -2.15 -1.69
C HIS A 75 12.89 -1.41 -0.37
N HIS A 76 14.10 -1.48 0.18
CA HIS A 76 14.44 -0.89 1.49
C HIS A 76 15.24 0.42 1.34
N GLN A 77 14.56 1.56 1.37
CA GLN A 77 15.18 2.87 1.62
C GLN A 77 14.21 3.74 2.43
N ILE A 78 14.56 4.00 3.71
CA ILE A 78 13.76 4.81 4.64
C ILE A 78 14.53 6.11 4.95
N PRO A 79 13.93 7.27 4.69
CA PRO A 79 14.00 8.42 5.59
C PRO A 79 12.59 8.88 5.99
N PRO A 80 12.46 9.55 7.16
CA PRO A 80 11.18 9.89 7.73
C PRO A 80 10.62 11.16 7.08
N ASN A 81 9.35 11.10 6.68
CA ASN A 81 8.42 12.21 6.46
C ASN A 81 8.00 12.47 4.98
N ASP A 82 6.76 12.03 4.70
CA ASP A 82 5.73 12.55 3.79
C ASP A 82 6.01 12.72 2.28
N GLY A 83 6.53 11.67 1.63
CA GLY A 83 6.70 11.60 0.17
C GLY A 83 5.50 11.04 -0.64
N GLY A 84 4.27 11.07 -0.11
CA GLY A 84 3.10 10.37 -0.67
C GLY A 84 2.67 10.72 -2.10
N ILE A 85 3.24 11.77 -2.71
CA ILE A 85 2.90 12.22 -4.08
C ILE A 85 4.11 12.12 -5.04
N ALA A 86 5.33 11.92 -4.56
CA ALA A 86 6.54 12.15 -5.37
C ALA A 86 6.99 11.00 -6.30
N VAL A 87 6.46 9.77 -6.15
CA VAL A 87 6.98 8.61 -6.90
C VAL A 87 6.12 8.22 -8.12
N GLY A 88 4.86 8.67 -8.21
CA GLY A 88 4.04 8.49 -9.42
C GLY A 88 4.71 9.08 -10.67
N GLN A 89 5.51 10.14 -10.47
CA GLN A 89 6.32 10.75 -11.51
C GLN A 89 7.61 9.96 -11.82
N ILE A 90 8.28 9.38 -10.81
CA ILE A 90 9.53 8.62 -11.00
C ILE A 90 9.29 7.29 -11.73
N MET A 91 8.17 6.60 -11.47
CA MET A 91 7.84 5.35 -12.19
C MET A 91 7.46 5.58 -13.66
N ALA A 92 6.87 6.73 -14.01
CA ALA A 92 6.67 7.11 -15.40
C ALA A 92 8.02 7.27 -16.14
N VAL A 93 9.05 7.77 -15.45
CA VAL A 93 10.42 7.90 -15.97
C VAL A 93 11.11 6.53 -16.09
N LEU A 94 10.97 5.64 -15.11
CA LEU A 94 11.59 4.30 -15.17
C LEU A 94 10.97 3.42 -16.27
N ARG A 95 9.70 3.63 -16.62
CA ARG A 95 9.04 2.94 -17.75
C ARG A 95 9.63 3.35 -19.11
N GLN A 96 10.29 4.50 -19.22
CA GLN A 96 10.94 4.93 -20.48
C GLN A 96 12.33 4.31 -20.68
N HIS A 97 12.99 3.80 -19.64
CA HIS A 97 14.36 3.26 -19.74
C HIS A 97 14.46 1.74 -19.98
N TYR A 98 13.33 1.02 -19.99
CA TYR A 98 13.24 -0.40 -20.35
C TYR A 98 12.51 -0.64 -21.68
N SER A 99 12.47 0.37 -22.56
CA SER A 99 12.00 0.23 -23.95
C SER A 99 13.15 -0.11 -24.88
#